data_AF-A0A316GAX6-F1
#
_entry.id   AF-A0A316GAX6-F1
#
_cell.length_a   1.000
_cell.length_b   1.000
_cell.length_c   1.000
_cell.angle_alpha   90.00
_cell.angle_beta   90.00
_cell.angle_gamma   90.00
#
_symmetry.space_group_name_H-M   'P 1'
#
loop_
_entity.id
_entity.type
_entity.pdbx_description
1 polymer ?
#
loop_
_entity_poly.entity_id
_entity_poly.type
_entity_poly.pdbx_seq_one_letter_code
_entity_poly.pdbx_strand_id
1 'polypeptide(L)'
;HAILKESPRKRAANTWSDTPALLKGLLYGPDGAAFSPTHTRKGGRLYRFYVSQTVLKHGAGACPVGRVPAGEIERAVIDQLRAVFRQREIVAGT
;
A
#
# COMPACT_ATOMS: atom_id res chain seq x y z
N HIS A 1 -15.43 -3.50 29.28
CA HIS A 1 -14.53 -3.67 28.13
C HIS A 1 -14.25 -2.33 27.44
N ALA A 2 -13.06 -1.76 27.62
CA ALA A 2 -12.71 -0.43 27.07
C ALA A 2 -12.61 -0.40 25.55
N ILE A 3 -12.23 -1.52 24.91
CA ILE A 3 -12.04 -1.63 23.46
C ILE A 3 -13.35 -1.36 22.69
N LEU A 4 -14.51 -1.78 23.21
CA LEU A 4 -15.81 -1.61 22.54
C LEU A 4 -16.33 -0.17 22.54
N LYS A 5 -15.74 0.76 23.33
CA LYS A 5 -16.14 2.17 23.35
C LYS A 5 -15.69 2.93 22.10
N GLU A 6 -14.64 2.48 21.42
CA GLU A 6 -14.10 3.16 20.25
C GLU A 6 -14.57 2.49 18.96
N SER A 7 -15.03 3.31 18.01
CA SER A 7 -15.48 2.85 16.70
C SER A 7 -14.38 2.02 16.00
N PRO A 8 -14.71 0.82 15.47
CA PRO A 8 -13.76 0.00 14.73
C PRO A 8 -13.08 0.74 13.57
N ARG A 9 -13.78 1.69 12.93
CA ARG A 9 -13.24 2.53 11.86
C ARG A 9 -12.12 3.45 12.35
N LYS A 10 -12.30 4.05 13.54
CA LYS A 10 -11.32 4.96 14.14
C LYS A 10 -10.07 4.22 14.58
N ARG A 11 -10.23 3.04 15.20
CA ARG A 11 -9.10 2.16 15.55
C ARG A 11 -8.33 1.67 14.32
N ALA A 12 -9.03 1.31 13.24
CA ALA A 12 -8.39 0.89 12.00
C ALA A 12 -7.59 2.03 11.36
N ALA A 13 -8.13 3.26 11.36
CA ALA A 13 -7.42 4.43 10.85
C ALA A 13 -6.11 4.71 11.63
N ASN A 14 -6.15 4.64 12.97
CA ASN A 14 -4.96 4.82 13.81
C ASN A 14 -3.92 3.70 13.57
N THR A 15 -4.36 2.45 13.43
CA THR A 15 -3.44 1.33 13.12
C THR A 15 -2.76 1.51 11.75
N TRP A 16 -3.46 2.16 10.80
CA TRP A 16 -2.92 2.47 9.48
C TRP A 16 -2.04 3.72 9.43
N SER A 17 -2.16 4.66 10.38
CA SER A 17 -1.22 5.78 10.47
C SER A 17 0.15 5.34 10.98
N ASP A 18 0.19 4.34 11.87
CA ASP A 18 1.43 3.87 12.48
C ASP A 18 2.27 3.00 11.54
N THR A 19 1.68 2.46 10.47
CA THR A 19 2.40 1.60 9.50
C THR A 19 2.66 2.37 8.21
N PRO A 20 3.92 2.63 7.83
CA PRO A 20 4.22 3.35 6.60
C PRO A 20 3.77 2.56 5.37
N ALA A 21 2.95 3.21 4.55
CA ALA A 21 2.46 2.74 3.26
C ALA A 21 2.48 3.89 2.25
N LEU A 22 3.61 4.07 1.58
CA LEU A 22 3.88 5.25 0.74
C LEU A 22 2.94 5.37 -0.46
N LEU A 23 2.44 4.25 -0.97
CA LEU A 23 1.63 4.18 -2.19
C LEU A 23 0.13 4.01 -1.90
N LYS A 24 -0.30 4.26 -0.66
CA LYS A 24 -1.71 4.15 -0.28
C LYS A 24 -2.57 5.08 -1.16
N GLY A 25 -3.54 4.50 -1.86
CA GLY A 25 -4.44 5.23 -2.76
C GLY A 25 -3.84 5.57 -4.14
N LEU A 26 -2.58 5.22 -4.39
CA LEU A 26 -1.88 5.50 -5.64
C LEU A 26 -1.66 4.25 -6.51
N LEU A 27 -1.71 3.05 -5.92
CA LEU A 27 -1.46 1.80 -6.62
C LEU A 27 -2.77 1.15 -7.11
N TYR A 28 -2.81 0.82 -8.41
CA TYR A 28 -3.93 0.18 -9.09
C TYR A 28 -3.47 -1.04 -9.88
N GLY A 29 -4.33 -2.05 -9.93
CA GLY A 29 -4.10 -3.28 -10.69
C GLY A 29 -4.47 -3.16 -12.16
N PRO A 30 -4.13 -4.19 -12.96
CA PRO A 30 -4.51 -4.26 -14.37
C PRO A 30 -6.04 -4.33 -14.59
N ASP A 31 -6.78 -4.73 -13.56
CA ASP A 31 -8.24 -4.75 -13.50
C ASP A 31 -8.84 -3.39 -13.06
N GLY A 32 -8.01 -2.36 -12.90
CA GLY A 32 -8.42 -1.03 -12.41
C GLY A 32 -8.74 -0.99 -10.91
N ALA A 33 -8.59 -2.10 -10.19
CA ALA A 33 -8.87 -2.14 -8.76
C ALA A 33 -7.72 -1.52 -7.96
N ALA A 34 -8.06 -0.66 -6.99
CA ALA A 34 -7.06 -0.10 -6.09
C ALA A 34 -6.44 -1.19 -5.20
N PHE A 35 -5.18 -1.00 -4.83
CA PHE A 35 -4.49 -1.84 -3.87
C PHE A 35 -4.54 -1.23 -2.46
N SER A 36 -4.83 -2.06 -1.48
CA SER A 36 -4.89 -1.68 -0.06
C SER A 36 -3.67 -2.17 0.70
N PRO A 37 -3.06 -1.35 1.56
CA PRO A 37 -1.95 -1.80 2.39
C PRO A 37 -2.44 -2.83 3.41
N THR A 38 -1.71 -3.94 3.51
CA THR A 38 -1.97 -5.05 4.42
C THR A 38 -0.66 -5.46 5.09
N HIS A 39 -0.71 -5.97 6.31
CA HIS A 39 0.47 -6.50 6.97
C HIS A 39 0.15 -7.75 7.79
N THR A 40 1.17 -8.57 8.00
CA THR A 40 1.14 -9.69 8.93
C THR A 40 2.41 -9.69 9.78
N ARG A 41 2.35 -10.27 10.98
CA ARG A 41 3.53 -10.46 11.83
C ARG A 41 3.76 -11.95 12.04
N LYS A 42 5.00 -12.41 11.86
CA LYS A 42 5.42 -13.80 12.14
C LYS A 42 6.84 -13.79 12.68
N GLY A 43 7.05 -14.40 13.87
CA GLY A 43 8.37 -14.48 14.51
C GLY A 43 9.02 -13.12 14.74
N GLY A 44 8.25 -12.12 15.20
CA GLY A 44 8.73 -10.75 15.41
C GLY A 44 8.92 -9.92 14.13
N ARG A 45 8.88 -10.54 12.94
CA ARG A 45 9.03 -9.85 11.65
C ARG A 45 7.70 -9.34 11.13
N LEU A 46 7.68 -8.07 10.70
CA LEU A 46 6.55 -7.44 10.01
C LEU A 46 6.68 -7.64 8.49
N TYR A 47 5.68 -8.26 7.89
CA TYR A 47 5.55 -8.43 6.44
C TYR A 47 4.50 -7.45 5.93
N ARG A 48 4.88 -6.58 5.00
CA ARG A 48 4.02 -5.54 4.43
C ARG A 48 3.74 -5.82 2.97
N PHE A 49 2.49 -5.70 2.58
CA PHE A 49 2.01 -5.94 1.22
C PHE A 49 1.02 -4.86 0.80
N TYR A 50 0.91 -4.65 -0.50
CA TYR A 50 -0.26 -4.06 -1.12
C TYR A 50 -1.09 -5.20 -1.72
N VAL A 51 -2.38 -5.28 -1.41
CA VAL A 51 -3.28 -6.35 -1.87
C VAL A 51 -4.39 -5.76 -2.73
N SER A 52 -4.66 -6.34 -3.90
CA SER A 52 -5.74 -5.91 -4.78
C SER A 52 -7.08 -5.99 -4.05
N GLN A 53 -7.90 -4.93 -4.14
CA GLN A 53 -9.27 -4.98 -3.62
C GLN A 53 -10.12 -6.09 -4.27
N THR A 54 -9.83 -6.46 -5.52
CA THR A 54 -10.49 -7.58 -6.19
C THR A 54 -10.21 -8.88 -5.44
N VAL A 55 -8.95 -9.12 -5.03
CA VAL A 55 -8.60 -10.31 -4.23
C VAL A 55 -9.19 -10.25 -2.82
N LEU A 56 -9.23 -9.08 -2.20
CA LEU A 56 -9.84 -8.94 -0.86
C LEU A 56 -11.35 -9.22 -0.87
N LYS A 57 -12.04 -8.91 -1.98
CA LYS A 57 -13.50 -9.07 -2.11
C LYS A 57 -13.91 -10.42 -2.69
N HIS A 58 -13.15 -10.94 -3.66
CA HIS A 58 -13.52 -12.10 -4.46
C HIS A 58 -12.60 -13.30 -4.24
N GLY A 59 -11.56 -13.16 -3.41
CA GLY A 59 -10.67 -14.26 -3.03
C GLY A 59 -9.44 -14.40 -3.92
N ALA A 60 -8.64 -15.43 -3.62
CA ALA A 60 -7.41 -15.72 -4.33
C ALA A 60 -7.70 -16.07 -5.81
N GLY A 61 -6.83 -15.61 -6.71
CA GLY A 61 -6.98 -15.85 -8.16
C GLY A 61 -7.93 -14.88 -8.88
N ALA A 62 -8.68 -14.05 -8.16
CA ALA A 62 -9.60 -13.08 -8.78
C ALA A 62 -8.90 -11.91 -9.50
N CYS A 63 -7.60 -11.70 -9.25
CA CYS A 63 -6.78 -10.72 -9.94
C CYS A 63 -5.46 -11.38 -10.37
N PRO A 64 -4.96 -11.14 -11.60
CA PRO A 64 -3.67 -11.66 -12.05
C PRO A 64 -2.51 -11.24 -11.15
N VAL A 65 -2.58 -10.04 -10.58
CA VAL A 65 -1.62 -9.53 -9.59
C VAL A 65 -2.35 -9.33 -8.27
N GLY A 66 -2.40 -10.38 -7.45
CA GLY A 66 -3.18 -10.32 -6.21
C GLY A 66 -2.51 -9.57 -5.06
N ARG A 67 -1.18 -9.68 -4.93
CA ARG A 67 -0.38 -9.13 -3.82
C ARG A 67 0.98 -8.68 -4.30
N VAL A 68 1.46 -7.56 -3.77
CA VAL A 68 2.78 -6.99 -4.08
C VAL A 68 3.53 -6.68 -2.78
N PRO A 69 4.78 -7.13 -2.60
CA PRO A 69 5.59 -6.77 -1.43
C PRO A 69 5.84 -5.27 -1.36
N ALA A 70 5.50 -4.64 -0.22
CA ALA A 70 5.62 -3.18 -0.08
C ALA A 70 7.07 -2.70 -0.25
N GLY A 71 8.04 -3.41 0.32
CA GLY A 71 9.46 -3.02 0.22
C GLY A 71 10.00 -2.99 -1.21
N GLU A 72 9.53 -3.89 -2.09
CA GLU A 72 9.99 -3.95 -3.47
C GLU A 72 9.35 -2.85 -4.32
N ILE A 73 8.04 -2.70 -4.25
CA ILE A 73 7.33 -1.68 -5.05
C ILE A 73 7.63 -0.26 -4.59
N GLU A 74 7.75 -0.02 -3.28
CA GLU A 74 8.12 1.29 -2.74
C GLU A 74 9.54 1.66 -3.19
N ARG A 75 10.48 0.71 -3.18
CA ARG A 75 11.84 0.94 -3.67
C ARG A 75 11.84 1.25 -5.17
N ALA A 76 11.12 0.48 -5.98
CA ALA A 76 11.02 0.72 -7.42
C ALA A 76 10.48 2.12 -7.74
N VAL A 77 9.42 2.55 -7.04
CA VAL A 77 8.86 3.91 -7.22
C VAL A 77 9.86 4.99 -6.79
N ILE A 78 10.51 4.83 -5.64
CA ILE A 78 11.52 5.79 -5.16
C ILE A 78 12.68 5.90 -6.14
N ASP A 79 13.17 4.79 -6.67
CA ASP A 79 14.29 4.79 -7.61
C ASP A 79 13.91 5.42 -8.95
N GLN A 80 12.68 5.19 -9.42
CA GLN A 80 12.14 5.88 -10.60
C GLN A 80 12.04 7.40 -10.37
N LEU A 81 11.50 7.84 -9.23
CA LEU A 81 11.41 9.26 -8.88
C LEU A 81 12.80 9.90 -8.84
N ARG A 82 13.78 9.24 -8.22
CA ARG A 82 15.18 9.71 -8.20
C ARG A 82 15.78 9.82 -9.60
N ALA A 83 15.49 8.89 -10.50
CA ALA A 83 15.96 8.96 -11.88
C ALA A 83 15.36 10.16 -12.62
N VAL A 84 14.04 10.37 -12.49
CA VAL A 84 13.33 11.52 -13.07
C VAL A 84 13.93 12.83 -12.57
N PHE A 85 14.14 12.97 -11.26
CA PHE A 85 14.72 14.18 -10.66
C PHE A 85 16.18 14.42 -11.03
N ARG A 86 16.94 13.39 -11.42
CA ARG A 86 18.34 13.53 -11.88
C ARG A 86 18.47 13.86 -13.36
N GLN A 87 17.50 13.49 -14.19
CA GLN A 87 17.62 13.58 -15.65
C GLN A 87 17.21 14.94 -16.25
N ARG A 88 16.42 15.78 -15.56
CA ARG A 88 16.07 17.13 -16.04
C ARG A 88 15.76 18.11 -14.90
N GLU A 89 16.19 19.36 -15.10
CA GLU A 89 15.64 20.55 -14.47
C GLU A 89 14.11 20.47 -14.53
N ILE A 90 13.45 20.35 -13.38
CA ILE A 90 12.03 20.65 -13.29
C ILE A 90 11.93 22.16 -13.42
N VAL A 91 11.79 22.65 -14.66
CA VAL A 91 11.23 23.97 -14.90
C VAL A 91 9.87 23.95 -14.25
N ALA A 92 9.76 24.60 -13.09
CA ALA A 92 8.51 24.91 -12.46
C ALA A 92 7.67 25.67 -13.50
N GLY A 93 6.69 24.97 -14.06
CA GLY A 93 5.68 25.59 -14.92
C GLY A 93 4.93 26.63 -14.10
N THR A 94 4.97 27.85 -14.65
CA THR A 94 4.19 29.05 -14.36
C THR A 94 2.73 28.79 -14.01
#